data_AF-A0A2G6NV66-F1
#
_entry.id   AF-A0A2G6NV66-F1
#
_cell.length_a   1.000
_cell.length_b   1.000
_cell.length_c   1.000
_cell.angle_alpha   90.00
_cell.angle_beta   90.00
_cell.angle_gamma   90.00
#
_symmetry.space_group_name_H-M   'P 1'
#
loop_
_entity.id
_entity.type
_entity.pdbx_description
1 polymer ?
#
loop_
_entity_poly.entity_id
_entity_poly.type
_entity_poly.pdbx_seq_one_letter_code
_entity_poly.pdbx_strand_id
1 'polypeptide(L)'
;MRPPLPLILLCTLAALVVVPVLAGMDQVVGHFTAGRYADARAALAGSAEEGRPAEAILWRSRLESDPDKADALLVSGLEETTLPAATRAGLALQLAHLRFARNDHQGAYDILQPFLSAETVDLPGEGLIIAALCQRAIGNLQRAREFLAAIKPEDPAFTSARYFLGPGGDRPGPAPGGR
;
A
#
# COMPACT_ATOMS: atom_id res chain seq x y z
N MET A 1 -15.14 -59.88 -35.99
CA MET A 1 -13.70 -60.02 -35.64
C MET A 1 -13.19 -58.64 -35.18
N ARG A 2 -12.78 -58.50 -33.91
CA ARG A 2 -11.92 -57.42 -33.37
C ARG A 2 -10.49 -58.01 -33.29
N PRO A 3 -9.40 -57.25 -33.53
CA PRO A 3 -8.79 -56.34 -32.52
C PRO A 3 -8.02 -55.13 -33.15
N PRO A 4 -7.11 -54.40 -32.45
CA PRO A 4 -7.28 -53.57 -31.26
C PRO A 4 -6.82 -52.08 -31.46
N LEU A 5 -7.21 -51.21 -30.53
CA LEU A 5 -6.66 -49.84 -30.33
C LEU A 5 -5.24 -49.87 -29.75
N PRO A 6 -4.42 -48.83 -30.01
CA PRO A 6 -3.73 -48.18 -28.90
C PRO A 6 -3.90 -46.65 -28.88
N LEU A 7 -4.21 -46.18 -27.67
CA LEU A 7 -3.96 -44.86 -27.08
C LEU A 7 -2.80 -44.05 -27.69
N ILE A 8 -3.12 -42.88 -28.27
CA ILE A 8 -2.31 -41.65 -28.25
C ILE A 8 -3.35 -40.51 -28.23
N LEU A 9 -3.86 -40.02 -27.09
CA LEU A 9 -3.21 -39.07 -26.20
C LEU A 9 -2.37 -38.03 -26.94
N LEU A 10 -3.03 -37.09 -27.62
CA LEU A 10 -2.45 -35.77 -27.85
C LEU A 10 -3.51 -34.72 -27.62
N CYS A 11 -3.48 -34.17 -26.41
CA CYS A 11 -4.04 -32.88 -26.07
C CYS A 11 -3.59 -31.87 -27.12
N THR A 12 -4.48 -31.48 -28.03
CA THR A 12 -4.36 -30.23 -28.77
C THR A 12 -4.64 -29.11 -27.79
N LEU A 13 -3.62 -28.82 -26.98
CA LEU A 13 -3.44 -27.55 -26.29
C LEU A 13 -3.38 -26.49 -27.40
N ALA A 14 -4.53 -25.90 -27.72
CA ALA A 14 -4.58 -24.73 -28.58
C ALA A 14 -3.74 -23.66 -27.86
N ALA A 15 -2.57 -23.40 -28.43
CA ALA A 15 -1.65 -22.36 -28.03
C ALA A 15 -2.41 -21.03 -27.96
N LEU A 16 -2.81 -20.64 -26.76
CA LEU A 16 -3.05 -19.24 -26.48
C LEU A 16 -1.67 -18.59 -26.55
N VAL A 17 -1.38 -18.00 -27.70
CA VAL A 17 -0.23 -17.11 -27.89
C VAL A 17 -0.45 -15.96 -26.92
N VAL A 18 0.09 -16.09 -25.72
CA VAL A 18 0.23 -14.96 -24.79
C VAL A 18 1.27 -14.07 -25.43
N VAL A 19 0.80 -13.03 -26.11
CA VAL A 19 1.64 -11.94 -26.59
C VAL A 19 2.38 -11.38 -25.37
N PRO A 20 3.72 -11.42 -25.32
CA PRO A 20 4.44 -10.72 -24.27
C PRO A 20 4.39 -9.24 -24.63
N VAL A 21 3.30 -8.57 -24.24
CA VAL A 21 3.29 -7.11 -24.22
C VAL A 21 4.17 -6.71 -23.04
N LEU A 22 5.39 -6.27 -23.34
CA LEU A 22 6.28 -5.53 -22.45
C LEU A 22 5.53 -4.29 -21.92
N ALA A 23 4.82 -4.44 -20.79
CA ALA A 23 4.14 -3.36 -20.07
C ALA A 23 3.85 -3.78 -18.62
N GLY A 24 4.87 -4.28 -17.91
CA GLY A 24 4.70 -4.96 -16.61
C GLY A 24 3.89 -4.15 -15.59
N MET A 25 4.35 -2.95 -15.24
CA MET A 25 3.70 -2.13 -14.19
C MET A 25 2.43 -1.41 -14.63
N ASP A 26 2.38 -0.91 -15.86
CA ASP A 26 1.19 -0.24 -16.38
C ASP A 26 -0.01 -1.21 -16.47
N GLN A 27 0.26 -2.48 -16.82
CA GLN A 27 -0.77 -3.53 -16.78
C GLN A 27 -1.21 -3.83 -15.34
N VAL A 28 -0.28 -3.94 -14.39
CA VAL A 28 -0.63 -4.15 -12.97
C VAL A 28 -1.56 -3.04 -12.47
N VAL A 29 -1.22 -1.77 -12.74
CA VAL A 29 -2.06 -0.60 -12.40
C VAL A 29 -3.42 -0.68 -13.09
N GLY A 30 -3.46 -0.99 -14.39
CA GLY A 30 -4.69 -1.07 -15.18
C GLY A 30 -5.63 -2.18 -14.70
N HIS A 31 -5.09 -3.34 -14.32
CA HIS A 31 -5.89 -4.43 -13.76
C HIS A 31 -6.37 -4.10 -12.34
N PHE A 32 -5.52 -3.51 -11.51
CA PHE A 32 -5.86 -3.11 -10.14
C PHE A 32 -6.99 -2.07 -10.09
N THR A 33 -6.87 -1.01 -10.89
CA THR A 33 -7.88 0.07 -10.95
C THR A 33 -9.22 -0.41 -11.49
N ALA A 34 -9.23 -1.45 -12.34
CA ALA A 34 -10.44 -2.09 -12.84
C ALA A 34 -11.00 -3.18 -11.91
N GLY A 35 -10.43 -3.37 -10.71
CA GLY A 35 -10.87 -4.40 -9.75
C GLY A 35 -10.53 -5.84 -10.15
N ARG A 36 -9.72 -6.04 -11.19
CA ARG A 36 -9.29 -7.36 -11.68
C ARG A 36 -8.02 -7.81 -10.95
N TYR A 37 -8.15 -8.10 -9.66
CA TYR A 37 -7.01 -8.41 -8.79
C TYR A 37 -6.27 -9.69 -9.17
N ALA A 38 -6.96 -10.71 -9.69
CA ALA A 38 -6.31 -11.94 -10.16
C ALA A 38 -5.38 -11.68 -11.34
N ASP A 39 -5.86 -10.90 -12.33
CA ASP A 39 -5.06 -10.50 -13.49
C ASP A 39 -3.88 -9.61 -13.07
N ALA A 40 -4.10 -8.69 -12.13
CA ALA A 40 -3.03 -7.83 -11.60
C ALA A 40 -1.92 -8.66 -10.93
N ARG A 41 -2.26 -9.73 -10.21
CA ARG A 41 -1.26 -10.67 -9.64
C ARG A 41 -0.51 -11.43 -10.71
N ALA A 42 -1.20 -11.88 -11.77
CA ALA A 42 -0.57 -12.59 -12.88
C ALA A 42 0.41 -11.67 -13.64
N ALA A 43 0.01 -10.43 -13.91
CA ALA A 43 0.87 -9.41 -14.52
C ALA A 43 2.10 -9.11 -13.65
N LEU A 44 1.92 -8.98 -12.33
CA LEU A 44 3.01 -8.73 -11.38
C LEU A 44 4.00 -9.89 -11.29
N ALA A 45 3.52 -11.14 -11.40
CA ALA A 45 4.39 -12.31 -11.44
C ALA A 45 5.23 -12.36 -12.72
N GLY A 46 4.65 -11.93 -13.85
CA GLY A 46 5.34 -11.82 -15.14
C GLY A 46 6.35 -10.66 -15.23
N SER A 47 6.18 -9.62 -14.41
CA SER A 47 7.04 -8.43 -14.40
C SER A 47 8.24 -8.51 -13.44
N ALA A 48 8.41 -9.62 -12.72
CA ALA A 48 9.44 -9.78 -11.69
C ALA A 48 10.89 -9.63 -12.22
N GLU A 49 11.08 -9.62 -13.53
CA GLU A 49 12.39 -9.49 -14.19
C GLU A 49 12.83 -8.03 -14.48
N GLU A 50 11.97 -7.01 -14.29
CA GLU A 50 12.27 -5.62 -14.74
C GLU A 50 13.16 -4.79 -13.79
N GLY A 51 13.86 -5.39 -12.83
CA GLY A 51 14.89 -4.69 -12.04
C GLY A 51 14.39 -3.59 -11.10
N ARG A 52 13.09 -3.60 -10.74
CA ARG A 52 12.48 -2.67 -9.77
C ARG A 52 11.91 -3.41 -8.55
N PRO A 53 12.78 -4.00 -7.70
CA PRO A 53 12.35 -4.88 -6.61
C PRO A 53 11.43 -4.19 -5.61
N ALA A 54 11.63 -2.90 -5.35
CA ALA A 54 10.84 -2.17 -4.39
C ALA A 54 9.44 -1.76 -4.89
N GLU A 55 9.31 -1.42 -6.18
CA GLU A 55 8.00 -1.20 -6.82
C GLU A 55 7.18 -2.49 -6.81
N ALA A 56 7.82 -3.64 -7.04
CA ALA A 56 7.18 -4.94 -6.93
C ALA A 56 6.72 -5.26 -5.49
N ILE A 57 7.47 -4.88 -4.45
CA ILE A 57 7.05 -5.07 -3.04
C ILE A 57 5.78 -4.25 -2.73
N LEU A 58 5.71 -3.00 -3.20
CA LEU A 58 4.51 -2.17 -3.05
C LEU A 58 3.29 -2.82 -3.71
N TRP A 59 3.43 -3.31 -4.95
CA TRP A 59 2.32 -3.97 -5.64
C TRP A 59 1.94 -5.33 -5.03
N ARG A 60 2.91 -6.13 -4.60
CA ARG A 60 2.63 -7.42 -3.93
C ARG A 60 1.83 -7.21 -2.65
N SER A 61 2.22 -6.24 -1.83
CA SER A 61 1.50 -5.93 -0.59
C SER A 61 0.10 -5.37 -0.84
N ARG A 62 -0.13 -4.57 -1.89
CA ARG A 62 -1.49 -4.08 -2.25
C ARG A 62 -2.41 -5.19 -2.77
N LEU A 63 -1.83 -6.16 -3.46
CA LEU A 63 -2.57 -7.29 -4.02
C LEU A 63 -2.70 -8.46 -3.02
N GLU A 64 -2.02 -8.39 -1.89
CA GLU A 64 -2.14 -9.41 -0.85
C GLU A 64 -3.49 -9.25 -0.13
N SER A 65 -4.21 -10.37 0.00
CA SER A 65 -5.52 -10.39 0.67
C SER A 65 -5.40 -10.66 2.16
N ASP A 66 -4.29 -11.28 2.57
CA ASP A 66 -3.95 -11.54 3.96
C ASP A 66 -3.19 -10.34 4.56
N PRO A 67 -3.80 -9.56 5.47
CA PRO A 67 -3.18 -8.36 6.01
C PRO A 67 -1.92 -8.66 6.83
N ASP A 68 -1.77 -9.85 7.41
CA ASP A 68 -0.57 -10.20 8.17
C ASP A 68 0.61 -10.47 7.22
N LYS A 69 0.34 -11.09 6.07
CA LYS A 69 1.36 -11.25 5.01
C LYS A 69 1.73 -9.92 4.38
N ALA A 70 0.77 -9.02 4.17
CA ALA A 70 1.03 -7.69 3.66
C ALA A 70 1.94 -6.88 4.61
N ASP A 71 1.70 -6.95 5.92
CA ASP A 71 2.55 -6.31 6.95
C ASP A 71 3.98 -6.88 6.89
N ALA A 72 4.13 -8.20 6.91
CA ALA A 72 5.44 -8.86 6.86
C ALA A 72 6.25 -8.50 5.59
N LEU A 73 5.60 -8.43 4.43
CA LEU A 73 6.23 -8.03 3.17
C LEU A 73 6.74 -6.58 3.23
N LEU A 74 5.94 -5.67 3.78
CA LEU A 74 6.29 -4.26 3.88
C LEU A 74 7.39 -4.01 4.92
N VAL A 75 7.36 -4.71 6.06
CA VAL A 75 8.42 -4.68 7.08
C VAL A 75 9.74 -5.15 6.47
N SER A 76 9.75 -6.31 5.82
CA SER A 76 10.96 -6.82 5.15
C SER A 76 11.48 -5.86 4.08
N GLY A 77 10.60 -5.18 3.34
CA GLY A 77 11.00 -4.15 2.38
C GLY A 77 11.63 -2.91 3.02
N LEU A 78 11.23 -2.53 4.23
CA LEU A 78 11.80 -1.38 4.95
C LEU A 78 13.15 -1.67 5.60
N GLU A 79 13.43 -2.93 5.91
CA GLU A 79 14.74 -3.40 6.39
C GLU A 79 15.83 -3.30 5.31
N GLU A 80 15.44 -3.27 4.03
CA GLU A 80 16.36 -3.09 2.90
C GLU A 80 16.87 -1.64 2.82
N THR A 81 18.03 -1.38 3.40
CA THR A 81 18.62 -0.02 3.49
C THR A 81 19.16 0.50 2.16
N THR A 82 19.30 -0.35 1.15
CA THR A 82 19.81 0.03 -0.18
C THR A 82 18.76 0.72 -1.05
N LEU A 83 17.49 0.70 -0.64
CA LEU A 83 16.39 1.31 -1.39
C LEU A 83 16.47 2.86 -1.36
N PRO A 84 16.07 3.53 -2.46
CA PRO A 84 15.97 4.99 -2.49
C PRO A 84 15.05 5.53 -1.37
N ALA A 85 15.40 6.70 -0.81
CA ALA A 85 14.67 7.32 0.30
C ALA A 85 13.17 7.50 0.01
N ALA A 86 12.83 8.01 -1.17
CA ALA A 86 11.43 8.17 -1.60
C ALA A 86 10.65 6.84 -1.65
N THR A 87 11.33 5.75 -2.01
CA THR A 87 10.72 4.42 -2.05
C THR A 87 10.51 3.86 -0.65
N ARG A 88 11.47 4.07 0.26
CA ARG A 88 11.33 3.72 1.68
C ARG A 88 10.20 4.51 2.33
N ALA A 89 10.07 5.80 2.02
CA ALA A 89 8.95 6.63 2.47
C ALA A 89 7.59 6.10 1.97
N GLY A 90 7.51 5.68 0.70
CA GLY A 90 6.29 5.07 0.14
C GLY A 90 5.91 3.74 0.82
N LEU A 91 6.90 2.88 1.10
CA LEU A 91 6.70 1.63 1.86
C LEU A 91 6.22 1.91 3.30
N ALA A 92 6.85 2.87 3.97
CA ALA A 92 6.48 3.28 5.33
C ALA A 92 5.06 3.83 5.39
N LEU A 93 4.68 4.66 4.42
CA LEU A 93 3.32 5.17 4.31
C LEU A 93 2.31 4.04 4.14
N GLN A 94 2.55 3.12 3.22
CA GLN A 94 1.63 1.99 2.99
C GLN A 94 1.51 1.08 4.23
N LEU A 95 2.63 0.82 4.92
CA LEU A 95 2.62 0.06 6.17
C LEU A 95 1.84 0.78 7.27
N ALA A 96 2.00 2.09 7.39
CA ALA A 96 1.26 2.90 8.35
C ALA A 96 -0.25 2.87 8.08
N HIS A 97 -0.68 2.96 6.81
CA HIS A 97 -2.09 2.80 6.44
C HIS A 97 -2.65 1.42 6.84
N LEU A 98 -1.90 0.35 6.57
CA LEU A 98 -2.30 -1.00 6.93
C LEU A 98 -2.47 -1.16 8.44
N ARG A 99 -1.49 -0.70 9.23
CA ARG A 99 -1.54 -0.76 10.70
C ARG A 99 -2.63 0.14 11.29
N PHE A 100 -2.80 1.34 10.74
CA PHE A 100 -3.89 2.23 11.14
C PHE A 100 -5.26 1.58 10.91
N ALA A 101 -5.49 0.96 9.75
CA ALA A 101 -6.74 0.25 9.44
C ALA A 101 -7.01 -0.92 10.39
N ARG A 102 -5.96 -1.47 11.01
CA ARG A 102 -6.04 -2.53 12.03
C ARG A 102 -6.17 -2.00 13.47
N ASN A 103 -6.33 -0.69 13.65
CA ASN A 103 -6.34 0.01 14.94
C ASN A 103 -5.02 -0.03 15.72
N ASP A 104 -3.91 -0.40 15.08
CA ASP A 104 -2.57 -0.25 15.65
C ASP A 104 -2.03 1.16 15.38
N HIS A 105 -2.62 2.14 16.07
CA HIS A 105 -2.32 3.56 15.85
C HIS A 105 -0.90 3.94 16.31
N GLN A 106 -0.42 3.33 17.40
CA GLN A 106 0.95 3.56 17.88
C GLN A 106 1.96 2.95 16.91
N GLY A 107 1.77 1.68 16.51
CA GLY A 107 2.67 1.04 15.56
C GLY A 107 2.65 1.70 14.17
N ALA A 108 1.51 2.24 13.72
CA ALA A 108 1.45 3.04 12.51
C ALA A 108 2.28 4.34 12.63
N TYR A 109 2.19 5.03 13.77
CA TYR A 109 2.96 6.27 14.00
C TYR A 109 4.47 6.00 14.13
N ASP A 110 4.87 4.95 14.85
CA ASP A 110 6.28 4.59 15.05
C ASP A 110 6.99 4.33 13.72
N ILE A 111 6.28 3.75 12.73
CA ILE A 111 6.80 3.54 11.37
C ILE A 111 7.00 4.86 10.62
N LEU A 112 6.12 5.85 10.80
CA LEU A 112 6.22 7.13 10.11
C LEU A 112 7.25 8.06 10.74
N GLN A 113 7.48 7.94 12.06
CA GLN A 113 8.30 8.87 12.83
C GLN A 113 9.68 9.18 12.23
N PRO A 114 10.45 8.22 11.69
CA PRO A 114 11.75 8.49 11.07
C PRO A 114 11.68 9.43 9.85
N PHE A 115 10.53 9.47 9.17
CA PHE A 115 10.33 10.23 7.93
C PHE A 115 9.61 11.57 8.15
N LEU A 116 9.21 11.86 9.39
CA LEU A 116 8.54 13.10 9.81
C LEU A 116 9.51 14.13 10.43
N SER A 117 10.83 13.91 10.31
CA SER A 117 11.82 14.76 10.95
C SER A 117 11.82 16.19 10.37
N ALA A 118 12.16 17.17 11.22
CA ALA A 118 12.06 18.60 10.89
C ALA A 118 13.03 19.08 9.80
N GLU A 119 14.08 18.31 9.48
CA GLU A 119 15.11 18.71 8.51
C GLU A 119 14.77 18.28 7.07
N THR A 120 14.08 17.15 6.89
CA THR A 120 13.55 16.70 5.60
C THR A 120 12.24 15.95 5.83
N VAL A 121 11.11 16.61 5.58
CA VAL A 121 9.84 15.89 5.43
C VAL A 121 9.90 15.21 4.06
N ASP A 122 10.33 13.95 4.07
CA ASP A 122 10.44 13.12 2.86
C ASP A 122 9.12 12.39 2.52
N LEU A 123 8.10 12.57 3.37
CA LEU A 123 6.75 12.07 3.15
C LEU A 123 5.88 13.11 2.43
N PRO A 124 5.02 12.69 1.47
CA PRO A 124 3.96 13.55 0.97
C PRO A 124 3.01 13.97 2.10
N GLY A 125 2.24 15.05 1.93
CA GLY A 125 1.28 15.52 2.93
C GLY A 125 0.30 14.46 3.43
N GLU A 126 0.04 13.41 2.65
CA GLU A 126 -0.71 12.22 3.08
C GLU A 126 -0.09 11.52 4.31
N GLY A 127 1.24 11.44 4.39
CA GLY A 127 1.94 10.91 5.57
C GLY A 127 1.73 11.77 6.82
N LEU A 128 1.69 13.09 6.67
CA LEU A 128 1.34 14.02 7.76
C LEU A 128 -0.12 13.84 8.21
N ILE A 129 -1.06 13.58 7.29
CA ILE A 129 -2.45 13.27 7.63
C ILE A 129 -2.52 11.98 8.46
N ILE A 130 -1.91 10.89 8.01
CA ILE A 130 -1.94 9.63 8.76
C ILE A 130 -1.27 9.79 10.13
N ALA A 131 -0.14 10.49 10.21
CA ALA A 131 0.50 10.78 11.48
C ALA A 131 -0.43 11.56 12.42
N ALA A 132 -1.15 12.56 11.91
CA ALA A 132 -2.14 13.31 12.67
C ALA A 132 -3.29 12.43 13.16
N LEU A 133 -3.84 11.56 12.30
CA LEU A 133 -4.92 10.65 12.65
C LEU A 133 -4.47 9.64 13.72
N CYS A 134 -3.23 9.13 13.62
CA CYS A 134 -2.64 8.27 14.65
C CYS A 134 -2.53 9.02 15.98
N GLN A 135 -1.92 10.21 16.00
CA GLN A 135 -1.77 11.05 17.20
C GLN A 135 -3.12 11.34 17.86
N ARG A 136 -4.14 11.59 17.04
CA ARG A 136 -5.47 11.82 17.54
C ARG A 136 -6.12 10.59 18.15
N ALA A 137 -5.97 9.43 17.53
CA ALA A 137 -6.49 8.17 18.04
C ALA A 137 -5.85 7.77 19.38
N ILE A 138 -4.57 8.11 19.60
CA ILE A 138 -3.86 7.93 20.87
C ILE A 138 -4.07 9.09 21.87
N GLY A 139 -4.91 10.08 21.54
CA GLY A 139 -5.31 11.17 22.44
C GLY A 139 -4.43 12.43 22.42
N ASN A 140 -3.40 12.49 21.58
CA ASN A 140 -2.52 13.64 21.44
C ASN A 140 -3.04 14.66 20.40
N LEU A 141 -4.10 15.37 20.76
CA LEU A 141 -4.81 16.29 19.86
C LEU A 141 -3.97 17.48 19.42
N GLN A 142 -3.08 17.98 20.27
CA GLN A 142 -2.22 19.11 19.95
C GLN A 142 -1.24 18.75 18.82
N ARG A 143 -0.55 17.61 18.96
CA ARG A 143 0.39 17.13 17.96
C ARG A 143 -0.30 16.75 16.64
N ALA A 144 -1.52 16.22 16.71
CA ALA A 144 -2.34 15.99 15.53
C ALA A 144 -2.62 17.29 14.75
N ARG A 145 -2.97 18.38 15.45
CA ARG A 145 -3.19 19.70 14.84
C ARG A 145 -1.92 20.26 14.21
N GLU A 146 -0.77 20.10 14.87
CA GLU A 146 0.52 20.53 14.36
C GLU A 146 0.86 19.85 13.03
N PHE A 147 0.69 18.53 12.93
CA PHE A 147 0.92 17.80 11.68
C PHE A 147 0.01 18.26 10.55
N LEU A 148 -1.28 18.46 10.80
CA LEU A 148 -2.22 18.94 9.79
C LEU A 148 -1.93 20.40 9.38
N ALA A 149 -1.49 21.24 10.32
CA ALA A 149 -1.15 22.63 10.07
C ALA A 149 0.14 22.77 9.23
N ALA A 150 1.07 21.82 9.34
CA ALA A 150 2.33 21.79 8.60
C ALA A 150 2.15 21.52 7.09
N ILE A 151 1.02 20.98 6.67
CA ILE A 151 0.72 20.72 5.25
C ILE A 151 0.50 22.05 4.53
N LYS A 152 1.30 22.30 3.49
CA LYS A 152 1.32 23.56 2.72
C LYS A 152 0.21 23.61 1.66
N PRO A 153 -0.28 24.80 1.26
CA PRO A 153 -1.34 24.95 0.26
C PRO A 153 -1.07 24.30 -1.10
N GLU A 154 0.20 24.16 -1.47
CA GLU A 154 0.62 23.57 -2.75
C GLU A 154 0.60 22.04 -2.73
N ASP A 155 0.50 21.41 -1.54
CA ASP A 155 0.43 19.96 -1.40
C ASP A 155 -0.98 19.44 -1.77
N PRO A 156 -1.11 18.39 -2.60
CA PRO A 156 -2.40 17.79 -2.92
C PRO A 156 -3.25 17.38 -1.70
N ALA A 157 -2.61 17.07 -0.57
CA ALA A 157 -3.27 16.70 0.68
C ALA A 157 -3.84 17.90 1.45
N PHE A 158 -3.58 19.14 1.03
CA PHE A 158 -3.95 20.35 1.79
C PHE A 158 -5.45 20.44 2.08
N THR A 159 -6.30 20.20 1.08
CA THR A 159 -7.76 20.25 1.24
C THR A 159 -8.23 19.23 2.28
N SER A 160 -7.70 18.01 2.22
CA SER A 160 -7.97 16.95 3.22
C SER A 160 -7.50 17.36 4.61
N ALA A 161 -6.32 17.98 4.72
CA ALA A 161 -5.80 18.49 5.99
C ALA A 161 -6.73 19.54 6.63
N ARG A 162 -7.26 20.48 5.83
CA ARG A 162 -8.23 21.49 6.29
C ARG A 162 -9.53 20.85 6.74
N TYR A 163 -10.00 19.81 6.05
CA TYR A 163 -11.17 19.04 6.49
C TYR A 163 -10.97 18.45 7.89
N PHE A 164 -9.81 17.82 8.15
CA PHE A 164 -9.51 17.22 9.45
C PHE A 164 -9.20 18.24 10.56
N LEU A 165 -8.78 19.46 10.23
CA LEU A 165 -8.64 20.57 11.18
C LEU A 165 -9.97 21.24 11.56
N GLY A 166 -10.97 21.16 10.68
CA GLY A 166 -12.27 21.81 10.91
C GLY A 166 -13.05 21.19 12.07
N PRO A 167 -14.16 21.81 12.50
CA PRO A 167 -15.01 21.32 13.60
C PRO A 167 -15.62 19.92 13.34
N GLY A 168 -15.64 19.43 12.10
CA GLY A 168 -16.00 18.06 11.75
C GLY A 168 -14.88 17.04 12.00
N GLY A 169 -13.64 17.51 12.12
CA GLY A 169 -12.46 16.74 12.50
C GLY A 169 -12.68 16.10 13.85
N ASP A 170 -12.76 16.88 14.93
CA ASP A 170 -12.63 16.51 16.36
C ASP A 170 -13.56 15.42 16.95
N ARG A 171 -14.42 14.75 16.17
CA ARG A 171 -15.24 13.62 16.68
C ARG A 171 -14.42 12.36 17.03
N PRO A 172 -14.34 11.94 18.30
CA PRO A 172 -13.85 10.60 18.63
C PRO A 172 -14.80 9.55 18.02
N GLY A 173 -14.27 8.42 17.57
CA GLY A 173 -15.10 7.29 17.16
C GLY A 173 -16.07 6.87 18.28
N PRO A 174 -17.21 6.22 17.95
CA PRO A 174 -18.19 5.85 18.96
C PRO A 174 -17.54 4.97 20.03
N ALA A 175 -17.61 5.40 21.29
CA ALA A 175 -17.22 4.58 22.43
C ALA A 175 -18.06 3.27 22.43
N PRO A 176 -17.47 2.12 22.78
CA PRO A 176 -18.23 0.88 22.89
C PRO A 176 -19.33 1.09 23.94
N GLY A 177 -20.57 0.94 23.48
CA GLY A 177 -21.76 1.24 24.25
C GLY A 177 -21.81 0.45 25.57
N GLY A 178 -21.91 1.18 26.68
CA GLY A 178 -22.41 0.62 27.93
C GLY A 178 -23.93 0.62 27.89
N ARG A 179 -24.51 -0.58 27.78
CA ARG A 179 -25.76 -0.99 28.41
C ARG A 179 -25.68 -2.47 28.73
#